data_AF-A0A7S4UQX5-F1
#
_entry.id   AF-A0A7S4UQX5-F1
#
_cell.length_a   1.000
_cell.length_b   1.000
_cell.length_c   1.000
_cell.angle_alpha   90.00
_cell.angle_beta   90.00
_cell.angle_gamma   90.00
#
_symmetry.space_group_name_H-M   'P 1'
#
loop_
_entity.id
_entity.type
_entity.pdbx_description
1 polymer ?
#
loop_
_entity_poly.entity_id
_entity_poly.type
_entity_poly.pdbx_seq_one_letter_code
_entity_poly.pdbx_strand_id
1 'polypeptide(L)'
;MAEEVIRALREKHAKPQHAGSERGAKTTLGIILEGTRVSMVVPASPAYRPRKGKRVERDDEIVEIDGAGVKKEVVLKQLRGSDEIGTLVDVKLRRADHVEKVTLVRACMEQVIELKDLFLAMAELKANAERKAPDLNENIRLISVVEKQLARIDDVREDTENRLRSHIVDLEISFREATDKLQESLKRAEDNYQEAMSTNAKLTKEMVRLKETTQQELELCTADNQSLKSEIIQLQALVDQLSDGLQQKSEMQDSFIHDMQEQVLDEFQQIEEQISKVEEVLSKTDRTIELLNVEVRQLQQNAIEGTRLRRKREEELERREEELKSMSQQFKDTLEQLKNAEASIQDREEEASRLQEAMKEKEEEASRLQEAMKEKEEEASR
;
A
#
# COMPACT_ATOMS: atom_id res chain seq x y z
N MET A 1 -19.38 31.09 110.89
CA MET A 1 -19.43 30.18 109.73
C MET A 1 -19.58 30.90 108.38
N ALA A 2 -20.63 31.70 108.12
CA ALA A 2 -20.82 32.37 106.81
C ALA A 2 -19.71 33.39 106.45
N GLU A 3 -19.21 34.17 107.41
CA GLU A 3 -18.14 35.16 107.17
C GLU A 3 -16.76 34.51 106.93
N GLU A 4 -16.47 33.38 107.58
CA GLU A 4 -15.23 32.61 107.35
C GLU A 4 -15.18 32.01 105.94
N VAL A 5 -16.33 31.61 105.39
CA VAL A 5 -16.47 31.14 104.00
C VAL A 5 -16.15 32.27 103.01
N ILE A 6 -16.65 33.48 103.28
CA ILE A 6 -16.43 34.67 102.44
C ILE A 6 -14.97 35.10 102.50
N ARG A 7 -14.37 35.11 103.69
CA ARG A 7 -12.95 35.42 103.86
C ARG A 7 -12.06 34.38 103.17
N ALA A 8 -12.36 33.09 103.28
CA ALA A 8 -11.59 32.03 102.63
C ALA A 8 -11.71 32.05 101.09
N LEU A 9 -12.91 32.30 100.54
CA LEU A 9 -13.09 32.46 99.09
C LEU A 9 -12.40 33.74 98.59
N ARG A 10 -12.58 34.88 99.27
CA ARG A 10 -11.92 36.14 98.88
C ARG A 10 -10.40 36.06 99.03
N GLU A 11 -9.84 35.52 100.12
CA GLU A 11 -8.39 35.39 100.31
C GLU A 11 -7.74 34.39 99.33
N LYS A 12 -8.43 33.30 98.99
CA LYS A 12 -7.92 32.29 98.05
C LYS A 12 -8.00 32.74 96.58
N HIS A 13 -8.90 33.67 96.27
CA HIS A 13 -9.07 34.24 94.93
C HIS A 13 -8.47 35.65 94.75
N ALA A 14 -8.16 36.37 95.84
CA ALA A 14 -7.52 37.70 95.80
C ALA A 14 -5.99 37.65 95.81
N LYS A 15 -5.35 36.52 96.16
CA LYS A 15 -3.90 36.37 96.03
C LYS A 15 -3.54 35.81 94.66
N PRO A 16 -2.94 36.61 93.75
CA PRO A 16 -2.37 36.08 92.52
C PRO A 16 -1.19 35.18 92.89
N GLN A 17 -1.40 33.86 92.86
CA GLN A 17 -0.30 32.92 92.90
C GLN A 17 0.30 32.87 91.49
N HIS A 18 1.46 33.53 91.39
CA HIS A 18 2.37 33.66 90.25
C HIS A 18 2.15 34.88 89.35
N ALA A 19 3.25 35.63 89.21
CA ALA A 19 3.41 36.77 88.33
C ALA A 19 3.14 36.36 86.88
N GLY A 20 2.12 36.95 86.26
CA GLY A 20 1.84 36.80 84.82
C GLY A 20 0.39 36.58 84.39
N SER A 21 -0.60 36.52 85.30
CA SER A 21 -2.02 36.37 84.93
C SER A 21 -2.86 37.53 85.46
N GLU A 22 -3.09 38.54 84.63
CA GLU A 22 -3.84 39.77 84.95
C GLU A 22 -5.38 39.59 84.91
N ARG A 23 -5.91 38.37 84.86
CA ARG A 23 -7.36 38.15 84.95
C ARG A 23 -7.65 37.02 85.93
N GLY A 24 -8.37 37.35 87.01
CA GLY A 24 -8.92 36.35 87.91
C GLY A 24 -9.76 35.31 87.17
N ALA A 25 -9.95 34.15 87.78
CA ALA A 25 -10.70 33.04 87.18
C ALA A 25 -12.11 33.48 86.79
N LYS A 26 -12.53 33.20 85.55
CA LYS A 26 -13.89 33.54 85.06
C LYS A 26 -14.93 32.55 85.54
N THR A 27 -14.53 31.29 85.72
CA THR A 27 -15.43 30.20 86.08
C THR A 27 -15.15 29.58 87.44
N THR A 28 -16.17 28.96 88.00
CA THR A 28 -16.08 28.14 89.21
C THR A 28 -17.01 26.95 89.14
N LEU A 29 -16.64 25.88 89.85
CA LEU A 29 -17.50 24.74 90.13
C LEU A 29 -18.18 24.88 91.49
N GLY A 30 -17.79 25.87 92.29
CA GLY A 30 -18.28 26.11 93.65
C GLY A 30 -17.79 25.08 94.67
N ILE A 31 -16.54 24.65 94.55
CA ILE A 31 -15.87 23.80 95.55
C ILE A 31 -14.63 24.50 96.09
N ILE A 32 -14.40 24.32 97.39
CA ILE A 32 -13.17 24.71 98.07
C ILE A 32 -12.44 23.42 98.41
N LEU A 33 -11.17 23.35 98.02
CA LEU A 33 -10.33 22.19 98.23
C LEU A 33 -9.21 22.43 99.26
N GLU A 34 -8.92 21.41 100.04
CA GLU A 34 -7.69 21.24 100.83
C GLU A 34 -6.86 20.11 100.19
N GLY A 35 -5.97 20.51 99.28
CA GLY A 35 -5.31 19.59 98.38
C GLY A 35 -6.29 18.98 97.36
N THR A 36 -6.41 17.65 97.32
CA THR A 36 -7.40 16.95 96.47
C THR A 36 -8.75 16.73 97.17
N ARG A 37 -8.84 17.01 98.48
CA ARG A 37 -10.05 16.80 99.27
C ARG A 37 -10.95 18.03 99.26
N VAL A 38 -12.26 17.82 99.15
CA VAL A 38 -13.27 18.87 99.22
C VAL A 38 -13.43 19.32 100.68
N SER A 39 -13.00 20.53 100.99
CA SER A 39 -13.21 21.12 102.31
C SER A 39 -14.59 21.75 102.44
N MET A 40 -15.13 22.29 101.34
CA MET A 40 -16.44 22.93 101.32
C MET A 40 -17.07 22.94 99.93
N VAL A 41 -18.40 22.91 99.90
CA VAL A 41 -19.18 23.09 98.68
C VAL A 41 -20.06 24.33 98.84
N VAL A 42 -19.93 25.27 97.90
CA VAL A 42 -20.69 26.51 97.87
C VAL A 42 -22.17 26.17 97.60
N PRO A 43 -23.11 26.61 98.45
CA PRO A 43 -24.53 26.39 98.24
C PRO A 43 -25.01 26.84 96.85
N ALA A 44 -25.92 26.08 96.26
CA ALA A 44 -26.51 26.32 94.93
C ALA A 44 -25.52 26.35 93.73
N SER A 45 -24.23 26.11 93.96
CA SER A 45 -23.23 26.04 92.89
C SER A 45 -23.34 24.77 92.03
N PRO A 46 -22.60 24.68 90.89
CA PRO A 46 -22.58 23.47 90.07
C PRO A 46 -22.20 22.20 90.84
N ALA A 47 -21.31 22.27 91.83
CA ALA A 47 -20.98 21.12 92.67
C ALA A 47 -22.06 20.78 93.71
N TYR A 48 -22.87 21.75 94.11
CA TYR A 48 -24.06 21.53 94.92
C TYR A 48 -25.18 20.86 94.10
N ARG A 49 -25.33 21.27 92.82
CA ARG A 49 -26.33 20.75 91.87
C ARG A 49 -25.64 20.29 90.57
N PRO A 50 -25.01 19.10 90.58
CA PRO A 50 -24.31 18.60 89.41
C PRO A 50 -25.28 18.35 88.25
N ARG A 51 -24.78 18.46 87.02
CA ARG A 51 -25.56 18.15 85.81
C ARG A 51 -25.85 16.65 85.72
N LYS A 52 -24.91 15.82 86.19
CA LYS A 52 -25.05 14.37 86.28
C LYS A 52 -24.25 13.83 87.47
N GLY A 53 -24.81 12.85 88.18
CA GLY A 53 -24.21 12.26 89.38
C GLY A 53 -24.76 12.87 90.67
N LYS A 54 -24.31 12.34 91.81
CA LYS A 54 -24.70 12.89 93.13
C LYS A 54 -23.94 14.19 93.43
N ARG A 55 -24.57 15.03 94.26
CA ARG A 55 -23.97 16.25 94.81
C ARG A 55 -22.59 15.96 95.40
N VAL A 56 -21.65 16.89 95.20
CA VAL A 56 -20.33 16.84 95.86
C VAL A 56 -20.51 17.16 97.34
N GLU A 57 -19.88 16.36 98.19
CA GLU A 57 -19.96 16.49 99.65
C GLU A 57 -18.62 16.93 100.24
N ARG A 58 -18.66 17.39 101.50
CA ARG A 58 -17.45 17.66 102.26
C ARG A 58 -16.72 16.32 102.48
N ASP A 59 -15.40 16.37 102.46
CA ASP A 59 -14.48 15.24 102.59
C ASP A 59 -14.38 14.29 101.38
N ASP A 60 -15.16 14.53 100.31
CA ASP A 60 -14.96 13.85 99.01
C ASP A 60 -13.53 14.10 98.49
N GLU A 61 -12.84 13.06 97.99
CA GLU A 61 -11.50 13.19 97.41
C GLU A 61 -11.55 13.16 95.88
N ILE A 62 -11.00 14.17 95.21
CA ILE A 62 -10.88 14.20 93.76
C ILE A 62 -9.72 13.31 93.31
N VAL A 63 -10.04 12.24 92.59
CA VAL A 63 -9.06 11.27 92.09
C VAL A 63 -8.74 11.50 90.61
N GLU A 64 -9.73 11.90 89.82
CA GLU A 64 -9.60 12.06 88.37
C GLU A 64 -10.41 13.27 87.88
N ILE A 65 -9.86 14.03 86.94
CA ILE A 65 -10.55 15.11 86.22
C ILE A 65 -10.39 14.86 84.71
N ASP A 66 -11.50 14.78 83.98
CA ASP A 66 -11.54 14.58 82.52
C ASP A 66 -10.69 13.38 82.02
N GLY A 67 -10.65 12.29 82.79
CA GLY A 67 -9.84 11.10 82.44
C GLY A 67 -8.42 11.11 83.01
N ALA A 68 -7.94 12.25 83.52
CA ALA A 68 -6.57 12.41 84.02
C ALA A 68 -6.49 12.31 85.54
N GLY A 69 -5.54 11.53 86.05
CA GLY A 69 -5.24 11.47 87.48
C GLY A 69 -4.79 12.82 88.04
N VAL A 70 -5.20 13.11 89.27
CA VAL A 70 -5.04 14.44 89.87
C VAL A 70 -3.97 14.44 90.96
N LYS A 71 -3.07 15.43 90.92
CA LYS A 71 -2.10 15.73 91.98
C LYS A 71 -2.48 17.01 92.72
N LYS A 72 -2.04 17.12 93.97
CA LYS A 72 -2.35 18.24 94.88
C LYS A 72 -2.04 19.60 94.28
N GLU A 73 -0.97 19.71 93.50
CA GLU A 73 -0.47 20.96 92.95
C GLU A 73 -1.25 21.44 91.71
N VAL A 74 -1.93 20.52 91.00
CA VAL A 74 -2.49 20.78 89.65
C VAL A 74 -4.02 20.73 89.64
N VAL A 75 -4.65 20.19 90.68
CA VAL A 75 -6.11 20.00 90.78
C VAL A 75 -6.92 21.26 90.42
N LEU A 76 -6.55 22.43 90.92
CA LEU A 76 -7.29 23.67 90.65
C LEU A 76 -7.19 24.09 89.18
N LYS A 77 -6.02 23.86 88.54
CA LYS A 77 -5.82 24.17 87.11
C LYS A 77 -6.61 23.20 86.23
N GLN A 78 -6.64 21.92 86.59
CA GLN A 78 -7.42 20.89 85.88
C GLN A 78 -8.93 21.15 85.99
N LEU A 79 -9.45 21.49 87.17
CA LEU A 79 -10.86 21.82 87.35
C LEU A 79 -11.29 23.03 86.51
N ARG A 80 -10.39 24.02 86.33
CA ARG A 80 -10.64 25.19 85.48
C ARG A 80 -10.60 24.88 83.99
N GLY A 81 -9.75 23.97 83.53
CA GLY A 81 -9.67 23.59 82.11
C GLY A 81 -9.51 24.79 81.18
N SER A 82 -10.42 24.94 80.20
CA SER A 82 -10.48 26.07 79.27
C SER A 82 -10.96 27.39 79.90
N ASP A 83 -11.45 27.35 81.14
CA ASP A 83 -12.06 28.49 81.86
C ASP A 83 -13.19 29.18 81.07
N GLU A 84 -13.89 28.41 80.22
CA GLU A 84 -15.03 28.86 79.43
C GLU A 84 -16.34 28.51 80.13
N ILE A 85 -17.22 29.51 80.28
CA ILE A 85 -18.54 29.36 80.91
C ILE A 85 -19.39 28.38 80.08
N GLY A 86 -20.06 27.46 80.76
CA GLY A 86 -20.94 26.46 80.14
C GLY A 86 -20.23 25.16 79.74
N THR A 87 -18.90 25.13 79.74
CA THR A 87 -18.14 23.90 79.48
C THR A 87 -18.32 22.88 80.59
N LEU A 88 -18.24 21.60 80.23
CA LEU A 88 -18.38 20.49 81.15
C LEU A 88 -17.03 20.05 81.70
N VAL A 89 -17.05 19.52 82.91
CA VAL A 89 -15.92 18.85 83.54
C VAL A 89 -16.40 17.59 84.25
N ASP A 90 -15.72 16.50 84.00
CA ASP A 90 -16.00 15.21 84.60
C ASP A 90 -15.02 14.97 85.75
N VAL A 91 -15.55 14.82 86.97
CA VAL A 91 -14.75 14.63 88.19
C VAL A 91 -15.07 13.28 88.79
N LYS A 92 -14.07 12.42 88.98
CA LYS A 92 -14.21 11.21 89.80
C LYS A 92 -13.86 11.51 91.25
N LEU A 93 -14.83 11.27 92.12
CA LEU A 93 -14.75 11.47 93.55
C LEU A 93 -14.63 10.12 94.25
N ARG A 94 -13.67 9.99 95.16
CA ARG A 94 -13.58 8.88 96.10
C ARG A 94 -14.30 9.25 97.39
N ARG A 95 -15.27 8.41 97.74
CA ARG A 95 -16.05 8.42 98.97
C ARG A 95 -15.62 7.25 99.84
N ALA A 96 -16.09 7.21 101.09
CA ALA A 96 -15.71 6.19 102.08
C ALA A 96 -15.63 4.76 101.50
N ASP A 97 -16.61 4.36 100.68
CA ASP A 97 -16.73 2.97 100.20
C ASP A 97 -16.79 2.81 98.67
N HIS A 98 -16.73 3.89 97.88
CA HIS A 98 -16.84 3.80 96.42
C HIS A 98 -16.27 5.03 95.68
N VAL A 99 -16.05 4.86 94.38
CA VAL A 99 -15.68 5.95 93.46
C VAL A 99 -16.85 6.26 92.55
N GLU A 100 -17.25 7.53 92.48
CA GLU A 100 -18.36 8.00 91.65
C GLU A 100 -17.88 9.08 90.68
N LYS A 101 -18.41 9.07 89.45
CA LYS A 101 -18.17 10.11 88.45
C LYS A 101 -19.30 11.14 88.49
N VAL A 102 -18.93 12.41 88.65
CA VAL A 102 -19.84 13.56 88.68
C VAL A 102 -19.49 14.51 87.54
N THR A 103 -20.49 14.90 86.74
CA THR A 103 -20.32 15.87 85.66
C THR A 103 -20.81 17.24 86.14
N LEU A 104 -19.90 18.20 86.16
CA LEU A 104 -20.14 19.57 86.59
C LEU A 104 -20.08 20.53 85.40
N VAL A 105 -20.76 21.66 85.52
CA VAL A 105 -20.71 22.75 84.54
C VAL A 105 -19.83 23.86 85.12
N ARG A 106 -18.90 24.40 84.33
CA ARG A 106 -18.16 25.61 84.68
C ARG A 106 -19.11 26.79 84.60
N ALA A 107 -19.51 27.34 85.75
CA ALA A 107 -20.42 28.48 85.81
C ALA A 107 -19.64 29.77 86.05
N CYS A 108 -20.23 30.90 85.66
CA CYS A 108 -19.67 32.22 85.92
C CYS A 108 -19.48 32.43 87.43
N MET A 109 -18.30 32.88 87.86
CA MET A 109 -18.00 33.07 89.28
C MET A 109 -18.95 34.05 89.96
N GLU A 110 -19.25 35.18 89.31
CA GLU A 110 -20.16 36.20 89.84
C GLU A 110 -21.57 35.63 90.07
N GLN A 111 -22.11 34.92 89.07
CA GLN A 111 -23.42 34.29 89.16
C GLN A 111 -23.49 33.24 90.28
N VAL A 112 -22.43 32.45 90.49
CA VAL A 112 -22.38 31.45 91.56
C VAL A 112 -22.35 32.11 92.94
N ILE A 113 -21.68 33.26 93.08
CA ILE A 113 -21.66 34.04 94.33
C ILE A 113 -23.04 34.63 94.60
N GLU A 114 -23.68 35.26 93.60
CA GLU A 114 -25.02 35.83 93.72
C GLU A 114 -26.07 34.76 94.07
N LEU A 115 -26.02 33.61 93.38
CA LEU A 115 -26.94 32.51 93.63
C LEU A 115 -26.74 31.89 95.02
N LYS A 116 -25.50 31.85 95.51
CA LYS A 116 -25.19 31.43 96.88
C LYS A 116 -25.80 32.38 97.90
N ASP A 117 -25.63 33.69 97.72
CA ASP A 117 -26.16 34.69 98.66
C ASP A 117 -27.70 34.65 98.68
N LEU A 118 -28.34 34.50 97.52
CA LEU A 118 -29.79 34.25 97.41
C LEU A 118 -30.21 32.97 98.14
N PHE A 119 -29.49 31.87 97.92
CA PHE A 119 -29.81 30.58 98.55
C PHE A 119 -29.66 30.64 100.08
N LEU A 120 -28.63 31.32 100.59
CA LEU A 120 -28.45 31.54 102.02
C LEU A 120 -29.55 32.41 102.61
N ALA A 121 -29.90 33.52 101.94
CA ALA A 121 -31.00 34.38 102.35
C ALA A 121 -32.33 33.62 102.44
N MET A 122 -32.64 32.78 101.44
CA MET A 122 -33.84 31.94 101.46
C MET A 122 -33.81 30.88 102.57
N ALA A 123 -32.64 30.26 102.82
CA ALA A 123 -32.49 29.27 103.87
C ALA A 123 -32.64 29.89 105.27
N GLU A 124 -32.09 31.09 105.48
CA GLU A 124 -32.21 31.86 106.72
C GLU A 124 -33.65 32.36 106.94
N LEU A 125 -34.33 32.82 105.90
CA LEU A 125 -35.76 33.15 105.95
C LEU A 125 -36.59 31.95 106.40
N LYS A 126 -36.33 30.78 105.80
CA LYS A 126 -37.03 29.54 106.15
C LYS A 126 -36.75 29.14 107.60
N ALA A 127 -35.49 29.17 108.01
CA ALA A 127 -35.09 28.83 109.38
C ALA A 127 -35.68 29.81 110.42
N ASN A 128 -35.77 31.10 110.10
CA ASN A 128 -36.40 32.10 110.97
C ASN A 128 -37.92 31.89 111.06
N ALA A 129 -38.58 31.54 109.96
CA ALA A 129 -40.01 31.23 109.94
C ALA A 129 -40.38 30.01 110.81
N GLU A 130 -39.44 29.06 110.98
CA GLU A 130 -39.61 27.87 111.81
C GLU A 130 -39.33 28.11 113.31
N ARG A 131 -38.85 29.30 113.72
CA ARG A 131 -38.59 29.64 115.13
C ARG A 131 -39.87 30.06 115.86
N LYS A 132 -39.94 29.76 117.17
CA LYS A 132 -41.08 30.15 118.05
C LYS A 132 -41.28 31.67 118.17
N ALA A 133 -40.23 32.46 117.94
CA ALA A 133 -40.28 33.93 117.88
C ALA A 133 -39.38 34.39 116.70
N PRO A 134 -39.95 34.66 115.52
CA PRO A 134 -39.19 35.11 114.36
C PRO A 134 -38.73 36.56 114.50
N ASP A 135 -37.51 36.86 114.05
CA ASP A 135 -37.01 38.24 113.93
C ASP A 135 -37.52 38.88 112.63
N LEU A 136 -38.52 39.75 112.77
CA LEU A 136 -39.19 40.38 111.64
C LEU A 136 -38.27 41.32 110.85
N ASN A 137 -37.33 42.00 111.51
CA ASN A 137 -36.43 42.95 110.86
C ASN A 137 -35.42 42.23 109.97
N GLU A 138 -34.95 41.06 110.40
CA GLU A 138 -34.04 40.24 109.61
C GLU A 138 -34.75 39.63 108.40
N ASN A 139 -36.01 39.20 108.55
CA ASN A 139 -36.80 38.72 107.41
C ASN A 139 -37.03 39.80 106.36
N ILE A 140 -37.32 41.05 106.76
CA ILE A 140 -37.47 42.18 105.82
C ILE A 140 -36.18 42.40 105.02
N ARG A 141 -35.01 42.34 105.68
CA ARG A 141 -33.71 42.48 105.01
C ARG A 141 -33.47 41.37 103.99
N LEU A 142 -33.70 40.12 104.38
CA LEU A 142 -33.50 38.96 103.51
C LEU A 142 -34.47 38.97 102.31
N ILE A 143 -35.73 39.38 102.51
CA ILE A 143 -36.71 39.57 101.42
C ILE A 143 -36.20 40.62 100.42
N SER A 144 -35.67 41.75 100.90
CA SER A 144 -35.12 42.79 100.01
C SER A 144 -33.94 42.28 99.15
N VAL A 145 -33.12 41.37 99.69
CA VAL A 145 -32.04 40.71 98.92
C VAL A 145 -32.63 39.82 97.84
N VAL A 146 -33.65 39.03 98.16
CA VAL A 146 -34.35 38.16 97.20
C VAL A 146 -34.99 38.99 96.07
N GLU A 147 -35.71 40.06 96.41
CA GLU A 147 -36.36 40.94 95.43
C GLU A 147 -35.36 41.58 94.46
N LYS A 148 -34.23 42.08 94.98
CA LYS A 148 -33.17 42.65 94.13
C LYS A 148 -32.56 41.64 93.17
N GLN A 149 -32.37 40.40 93.61
CA GLN A 149 -31.83 39.34 92.77
C GLN A 149 -32.85 38.87 91.72
N LEU A 150 -34.14 38.80 92.07
CA LEU A 150 -35.20 38.48 91.11
C LEU A 150 -35.30 39.54 90.00
N ALA A 151 -35.25 40.83 90.34
CA ALA A 151 -35.26 41.91 89.34
C ALA A 151 -34.10 41.79 88.34
N ARG A 152 -32.88 41.48 88.83
CA ARG A 152 -31.71 41.25 87.94
C ARG A 152 -31.89 40.04 87.02
N ILE A 153 -32.52 38.96 87.51
CA ILE A 153 -32.79 37.78 86.69
C ILE A 153 -33.77 38.12 85.56
N ASP A 154 -34.79 38.93 85.84
CA ASP A 154 -35.75 39.39 84.84
C ASP A 154 -35.09 40.28 83.78
N ASP A 155 -34.22 41.22 84.18
CA ASP A 155 -33.46 42.08 83.24
C ASP A 155 -32.59 41.24 82.29
N VAL A 156 -31.85 40.26 82.82
CA VAL A 156 -31.00 39.37 82.01
C VAL A 156 -31.84 38.49 81.09
N ARG A 157 -32.99 38.02 81.56
CA ARG A 157 -33.92 37.23 80.75
C ARG A 157 -34.44 38.06 79.57
N GLU A 158 -34.83 39.31 79.79
CA GLU A 158 -35.33 40.18 78.74
C GLU A 158 -34.24 40.49 77.69
N ASP A 159 -33.02 40.83 78.13
CA ASP A 159 -31.89 41.07 77.21
C ASP A 159 -31.58 39.83 76.36
N THR A 160 -31.52 38.65 76.99
CA THR A 160 -31.26 37.40 76.28
C THR A 160 -32.37 37.04 75.29
N GLU A 161 -33.64 37.27 75.64
CA GLU A 161 -34.77 37.06 74.74
C GLU A 161 -34.69 37.99 73.52
N ASN A 162 -34.40 39.28 73.73
CA ASN A 162 -34.28 40.26 72.65
C ASN A 162 -33.13 39.92 71.70
N ARG A 163 -31.98 39.49 72.24
CA ARG A 163 -30.83 39.06 71.44
C ARG A 163 -31.15 37.80 70.62
N LEU A 164 -31.84 36.83 71.20
CA LEU A 164 -32.26 35.63 70.49
C LEU A 164 -33.25 35.96 69.36
N ARG A 165 -34.24 36.82 69.62
CA ARG A 165 -35.18 37.29 68.60
C ARG A 165 -34.46 37.96 67.44
N SER A 166 -33.49 38.85 67.70
CA SER A 166 -32.70 39.50 66.65
C SER A 166 -31.94 38.47 65.80
N HIS A 167 -31.23 37.53 66.44
CA HIS A 167 -30.47 36.52 65.72
C HIS A 167 -31.35 35.59 64.87
N ILE A 168 -32.56 35.26 65.35
CA ILE A 168 -33.52 34.47 64.57
C ILE A 168 -33.91 35.21 63.30
N VAL A 169 -34.23 36.51 63.40
CA VAL A 169 -34.60 37.33 62.23
C VAL A 169 -33.45 37.41 61.21
N ASP A 170 -32.22 37.64 61.68
CA ASP A 170 -31.04 37.70 60.80
C ASP A 170 -30.83 36.37 60.06
N LEU A 171 -31.00 35.25 60.77
CA LEU A 171 -30.92 33.91 60.17
C LEU A 171 -32.03 33.69 59.14
N GLU A 172 -33.27 34.07 59.44
CA GLU A 172 -34.40 33.94 58.50
C GLU A 172 -34.17 34.71 57.21
N ILE A 173 -33.62 35.93 57.29
CA ILE A 173 -33.25 36.73 56.12
C ILE A 173 -32.16 36.02 55.32
N SER A 174 -31.09 35.58 55.98
CA SER A 174 -29.97 34.89 55.32
C SER A 174 -30.42 33.60 54.62
N PHE A 175 -31.30 32.82 55.24
CA PHE A 175 -31.86 31.61 54.64
C PHE A 175 -32.74 31.92 53.42
N ARG A 176 -33.54 32.98 53.47
CA ARG A 176 -34.37 33.40 52.34
C ARG A 176 -33.51 33.80 51.14
N GLU A 177 -32.52 34.65 51.36
CA GLU A 177 -31.60 35.07 50.29
C GLU A 177 -30.83 33.90 49.67
N ALA A 178 -30.40 32.93 50.50
CA ALA A 178 -29.75 31.73 50.00
C ALA A 178 -30.69 30.88 49.15
N THR A 179 -31.96 30.78 49.56
CA THR A 179 -33.00 30.04 48.81
C THR A 179 -33.27 30.70 47.46
N ASP A 180 -33.40 32.03 47.43
CA ASP A 180 -33.65 32.77 46.19
C ASP A 180 -32.48 32.63 45.19
N LYS A 181 -31.24 32.71 45.68
CA LYS A 181 -30.03 32.47 44.85
C LYS A 181 -30.00 31.06 44.27
N LEU A 182 -30.38 30.05 45.07
CA LEU A 182 -30.44 28.66 44.61
C LEU A 182 -31.52 28.49 43.54
N GLN A 183 -32.71 29.07 43.73
CA GLN A 183 -33.78 29.03 42.74
C GLN A 183 -33.38 29.70 41.42
N GLU A 184 -32.70 30.84 41.47
CA GLU A 184 -32.21 31.52 40.27
C GLU A 184 -31.14 30.69 39.55
N SER A 185 -30.21 30.08 40.30
CA SER A 185 -29.19 29.20 39.72
C SER A 185 -29.79 27.95 39.07
N LEU A 186 -30.83 27.37 39.68
CA LEU A 186 -31.55 26.22 39.15
C LEU A 186 -32.24 26.57 37.84
N LYS A 187 -32.96 27.71 37.80
CA LYS A 187 -33.63 28.18 36.59
C LYS A 187 -32.65 28.39 35.42
N ARG A 188 -31.50 29.02 35.68
CA ARG A 188 -30.44 29.20 34.67
C ARG A 188 -29.89 27.85 34.16
N ALA A 189 -29.74 26.87 35.06
CA ALA A 189 -29.29 25.54 34.67
C ALA A 189 -30.32 24.81 33.79
N GLU A 190 -31.61 24.96 34.11
CA GLU A 190 -32.72 24.41 33.31
C GLU A 190 -32.77 25.06 31.91
N ASP A 191 -32.66 26.38 31.82
CA ASP A 191 -32.65 27.10 30.54
C ASP A 191 -31.47 26.66 29.66
N ASN A 192 -30.27 26.55 30.25
CA ASN A 192 -29.07 26.06 29.56
C ASN A 192 -29.24 24.60 29.09
N TYR A 193 -29.88 23.75 29.89
CA TYR A 193 -30.15 22.36 29.52
C TYR A 193 -31.12 22.28 28.34
N GLN A 194 -32.17 23.10 28.31
CA GLN A 194 -33.11 23.16 27.19
C GLN A 194 -32.44 23.64 25.90
N GLU A 195 -31.56 24.64 25.98
CA GLU A 195 -30.76 25.10 24.83
C GLU A 195 -29.82 24.01 24.32
N ALA A 196 -29.13 23.29 25.23
CA ALA A 196 -28.29 22.15 24.89
C ALA A 196 -29.09 21.02 24.21
N MET A 197 -30.31 20.74 24.66
CA MET A 197 -31.18 19.75 24.03
C MET A 197 -31.63 20.19 22.62
N SER A 198 -31.96 21.47 22.44
CA SER A 198 -32.35 22.03 21.13
C SER A 198 -31.19 21.98 20.13
N THR A 199 -29.97 22.33 20.56
CA THR A 199 -28.77 22.26 19.73
C THR A 199 -28.39 20.82 19.38
N ASN A 200 -28.46 19.89 20.35
CA ASN A 200 -28.22 18.47 20.09
C ASN A 200 -29.26 17.87 19.12
N ALA A 201 -30.53 18.27 19.22
CA ALA A 201 -31.56 17.88 18.26
C ALA A 201 -31.28 18.39 16.83
N LYS A 202 -30.73 19.61 16.69
CA LYS A 202 -30.30 20.15 15.38
C LYS A 202 -29.10 19.36 14.83
N LEU A 203 -28.06 19.13 15.63
CA LEU A 203 -26.88 18.36 15.23
C LEU A 203 -27.26 16.93 14.83
N THR A 204 -28.17 16.28 15.56
CA THR A 204 -28.67 14.95 15.22
C THR A 204 -29.33 14.94 13.84
N LYS A 205 -30.13 15.96 13.51
CA LYS A 205 -30.75 16.09 12.18
C LYS A 205 -29.70 16.31 11.08
N GLU A 206 -28.68 17.12 11.33
CA GLU A 206 -27.58 17.33 10.37
C GLU A 206 -26.75 16.06 10.15
N MET A 207 -26.46 15.30 11.21
CA MET A 207 -25.77 14.02 11.11
C MET A 207 -26.57 13.02 10.26
N VAL A 208 -27.90 12.97 10.43
CA VAL A 208 -28.75 12.11 9.59
C VAL A 208 -28.68 12.53 8.12
N ARG A 209 -28.78 13.83 7.83
CA ARG A 209 -28.66 14.34 6.45
C ARG A 209 -27.30 14.01 5.83
N LEU A 210 -26.20 14.25 6.56
CA LEU A 210 -24.84 13.93 6.09
C LEU A 210 -24.69 12.43 5.81
N LYS A 211 -25.25 11.58 6.67
CA LYS A 211 -25.26 10.13 6.46
C LYS A 211 -26.04 9.75 5.18
N GLU A 212 -27.19 10.36 4.94
CA GLU A 212 -27.98 10.12 3.72
C GLU A 212 -27.25 10.59 2.46
N THR A 213 -26.63 11.78 2.48
CA THR A 213 -25.86 12.30 1.34
C THR A 213 -24.64 11.44 1.04
N THR A 214 -23.86 11.07 2.06
CA THR A 214 -22.68 10.20 1.87
C THR A 214 -23.06 8.81 1.39
N GLN A 215 -24.20 8.26 1.82
CA GLN A 215 -24.74 7.01 1.31
C GLN A 215 -25.12 7.12 -0.19
N GLN A 216 -25.75 8.21 -0.59
CA GLN A 216 -26.09 8.46 -2.01
C GLN A 216 -24.85 8.58 -2.90
N GLU A 217 -23.83 9.31 -2.43
CA GLU A 217 -22.56 9.43 -3.16
C GLU A 217 -21.85 8.07 -3.31
N LEU A 218 -21.89 7.24 -2.26
CA LEU A 218 -21.35 5.88 -2.31
C LEU A 218 -22.10 5.00 -3.31
N GLU A 219 -23.42 5.09 -3.36
CA GLU A 219 -24.26 4.36 -4.33
C GLU A 219 -23.95 4.77 -5.77
N LEU A 220 -23.82 6.08 -6.04
CA LEU A 220 -23.41 6.58 -7.35
C LEU A 220 -22.01 6.08 -7.74
N CYS A 221 -21.03 6.20 -6.85
CA CYS A 221 -19.68 5.72 -7.10
C CYS A 221 -19.64 4.19 -7.31
N THR A 222 -20.50 3.44 -6.63
CA THR A 222 -20.62 1.99 -6.81
C THR A 222 -21.20 1.66 -8.19
N ALA A 223 -22.21 2.41 -8.64
CA ALA A 223 -22.79 2.25 -9.97
C ALA A 223 -21.78 2.58 -11.08
N ASP A 224 -21.04 3.68 -10.96
CA ASP A 224 -19.99 4.06 -11.90
C ASP A 224 -18.90 2.99 -11.99
N ASN A 225 -18.46 2.45 -10.84
CA ASN A 225 -17.50 1.35 -10.79
C ASN A 225 -18.01 0.07 -11.46
N GLN A 226 -19.31 -0.25 -11.34
CA GLN A 226 -19.91 -1.38 -12.04
C GLN A 226 -19.95 -1.15 -13.56
N SER A 227 -20.28 0.07 -13.99
CA SER A 227 -20.23 0.47 -15.39
C SER A 227 -18.82 0.31 -15.97
N LEU A 228 -17.80 0.87 -15.31
CA LEU A 228 -16.40 0.74 -15.74
C LEU A 228 -15.93 -0.71 -15.78
N LYS A 229 -16.33 -1.55 -14.81
CA LYS A 229 -16.04 -2.99 -14.86
C LYS A 229 -16.63 -3.65 -16.09
N SER A 230 -17.86 -3.30 -16.46
CA SER A 230 -18.49 -3.85 -17.68
C SER A 230 -17.78 -3.41 -18.95
N GLU A 231 -17.31 -2.16 -19.01
CA GLU A 231 -16.53 -1.63 -20.14
C GLU A 231 -15.16 -2.31 -20.24
N ILE A 232 -14.47 -2.54 -19.12
CA ILE A 232 -13.21 -3.29 -19.08
C ILE A 232 -13.41 -4.72 -19.63
N ILE A 233 -14.48 -5.41 -19.24
CA ILE A 233 -14.80 -6.75 -19.74
C ILE A 233 -15.02 -6.73 -21.26
N GLN A 234 -15.73 -5.72 -21.78
CA GLN A 234 -15.95 -5.57 -23.22
C GLN A 234 -14.63 -5.30 -23.97
N LEU A 235 -13.77 -4.44 -23.44
CA LEU A 235 -12.45 -4.16 -24.01
C LEU A 235 -11.56 -5.39 -24.00
N GLN A 236 -11.56 -6.20 -22.93
CA GLN A 236 -10.83 -7.47 -22.90
C GLN A 236 -11.33 -8.45 -23.96
N ALA A 237 -12.65 -8.59 -24.13
CA ALA A 237 -13.19 -9.43 -25.19
C ALA A 237 -12.75 -8.97 -26.59
N LEU A 238 -12.66 -7.66 -26.85
CA LEU A 238 -12.14 -7.12 -28.11
C LEU A 238 -10.65 -7.39 -28.30
N VAL A 239 -9.86 -7.28 -27.23
CA VAL A 239 -8.42 -7.61 -27.26
C VAL A 239 -8.22 -9.09 -27.59
N ASP A 240 -8.99 -9.98 -26.96
CA ASP A 240 -8.92 -11.43 -27.22
C ASP A 240 -9.27 -11.72 -28.68
N GLN A 241 -10.35 -11.11 -29.21
CA GLN A 241 -10.73 -11.24 -30.63
C GLN A 241 -9.65 -10.74 -31.59
N LEU A 242 -9.00 -9.61 -31.28
CA LEU A 242 -7.90 -9.09 -32.08
C LEU A 242 -6.68 -10.01 -32.03
N SER A 243 -6.38 -10.56 -30.85
CA SER A 243 -5.29 -11.52 -30.66
C SER A 243 -5.51 -12.78 -31.49
N ASP A 244 -6.71 -13.36 -31.42
CA ASP A 244 -7.10 -14.53 -32.22
C ASP A 244 -7.03 -14.24 -33.73
N GLY A 245 -7.53 -13.08 -34.16
CA GLY A 245 -7.46 -12.65 -35.56
C GLY A 245 -6.03 -12.45 -36.05
N LEU A 246 -5.13 -11.95 -35.20
CA LEU A 246 -3.72 -11.79 -35.52
C LEU A 246 -3.02 -13.15 -35.65
N GLN A 247 -3.37 -14.09 -34.76
CA GLN A 247 -2.83 -15.45 -34.79
C GLN A 247 -3.30 -16.20 -36.04
N GLN A 248 -4.59 -16.17 -36.38
CA GLN A 248 -5.11 -16.74 -37.63
C GLN A 248 -4.44 -16.14 -38.87
N LYS A 249 -4.19 -14.82 -38.86
CA LYS A 249 -3.49 -14.16 -39.96
C LYS A 249 -2.04 -14.64 -40.07
N SER A 250 -1.34 -14.81 -38.95
CA SER A 250 0.01 -15.39 -38.93
C SER A 250 0.00 -16.80 -39.51
N GLU A 251 -0.92 -17.66 -39.05
CA GLU A 251 -1.05 -19.04 -39.53
C GLU A 251 -1.36 -19.11 -41.03
N MET A 252 -2.27 -18.26 -41.53
CA MET A 252 -2.52 -18.15 -42.98
C MET A 252 -1.30 -17.68 -43.75
N GLN A 253 -0.53 -16.74 -43.20
CA GLN A 253 0.67 -16.23 -43.85
C GLN A 253 1.77 -17.30 -43.88
N ASP A 254 1.95 -18.06 -42.80
CA ASP A 254 2.89 -19.18 -42.74
C ASP A 254 2.50 -20.30 -43.71
N SER A 255 1.20 -20.64 -43.80
CA SER A 255 0.67 -21.59 -44.78
C SER A 255 0.92 -21.11 -46.22
N PHE A 256 0.63 -19.85 -46.52
CA PHE A 256 0.84 -19.29 -47.86
C PHE A 256 2.33 -19.30 -48.25
N ILE A 257 3.22 -18.93 -47.32
CA ILE A 257 4.67 -19.01 -47.54
C ILE A 257 5.08 -20.45 -47.79
N HIS A 258 4.55 -21.41 -47.03
CA HIS A 258 4.86 -22.83 -47.22
C HIS A 258 4.42 -23.34 -48.59
N ASP A 259 3.18 -23.07 -49.00
CA ASP A 259 2.64 -23.47 -50.31
C ASP A 259 3.46 -22.85 -51.46
N MET A 260 3.85 -21.58 -51.34
CA MET A 260 4.74 -20.93 -52.31
C MET A 260 6.12 -21.59 -52.36
N GLN A 261 6.69 -21.93 -51.20
CA GLN A 261 8.00 -22.59 -51.15
C GLN A 261 7.94 -23.98 -51.79
N GLU A 262 6.87 -24.74 -51.55
CA GLU A 262 6.64 -26.06 -52.14
C GLU A 262 6.49 -25.96 -53.66
N GLN A 263 5.68 -25.02 -54.16
CA GLN A 263 5.53 -24.79 -55.60
C GLN A 263 6.86 -24.44 -56.26
N VAL A 264 7.65 -23.54 -55.65
CA VAL A 264 8.97 -23.17 -56.17
C VAL A 264 9.91 -24.38 -56.17
N LEU A 265 9.85 -25.24 -55.15
CA LEU A 265 10.65 -26.47 -55.09
C LEU A 265 10.29 -27.42 -56.24
N ASP A 266 8.99 -27.62 -56.51
CA ASP A 266 8.50 -28.45 -57.60
C ASP A 266 8.93 -27.91 -58.98
N GLU A 267 8.86 -26.59 -59.17
CA GLU A 267 9.36 -25.93 -60.38
C GLU A 267 10.88 -26.14 -60.55
N PHE A 268 11.66 -26.02 -59.46
CA PHE A 268 13.09 -26.33 -59.49
C PHE A 268 13.38 -27.79 -59.85
N GLN A 269 12.63 -28.74 -59.29
CA GLN A 269 12.78 -30.17 -59.62
C GLN A 269 12.47 -30.43 -61.11
N GLN A 270 11.43 -29.81 -61.66
CA GLN A 270 11.12 -29.90 -63.09
C GLN A 270 12.24 -29.33 -63.96
N ILE A 271 12.84 -28.20 -63.56
CA ILE A 271 13.98 -27.61 -64.26
C ILE A 271 15.19 -28.55 -64.20
N GLU A 272 15.51 -29.14 -63.05
CA GLU A 272 16.60 -30.13 -62.92
C GLU A 272 16.37 -31.35 -63.83
N GLU A 273 15.13 -31.84 -63.92
CA GLU A 273 14.78 -32.93 -64.83
C GLU A 273 14.94 -32.53 -66.31
N GLN A 274 14.56 -31.29 -66.66
CA GLN A 274 14.78 -30.75 -68.00
C GLN A 274 16.27 -30.61 -68.32
N ILE A 275 17.08 -30.11 -67.39
CA ILE A 275 18.55 -30.03 -67.54
C ILE A 275 19.13 -31.42 -67.78
N SER A 276 18.73 -32.42 -67.00
CA SER A 276 19.17 -33.82 -67.18
C SER A 276 18.87 -34.36 -68.58
N LYS A 277 17.67 -34.05 -69.13
CA LYS A 277 17.30 -34.42 -70.51
C LYS A 277 18.17 -33.72 -71.56
N VAL A 278 18.48 -32.45 -71.36
CA VAL A 278 19.37 -31.68 -72.25
C VAL A 278 20.79 -32.26 -72.22
N GLU A 279 21.32 -32.58 -71.04
CA GLU A 279 22.63 -33.22 -70.89
C GLU A 279 22.70 -34.57 -71.62
N GLU A 280 21.64 -35.38 -71.57
CA GLU A 280 21.55 -36.64 -72.33
C GLU A 280 21.59 -36.41 -73.85
N VAL A 281 20.86 -35.41 -74.34
CA VAL A 281 20.85 -35.03 -75.76
C VAL A 281 22.22 -34.53 -76.21
N LEU A 282 22.88 -33.70 -75.40
CA LEU A 282 24.24 -33.22 -75.67
C LEU A 282 25.22 -34.39 -75.75
N SER A 283 25.15 -35.35 -74.81
CA SER A 283 25.99 -36.55 -74.84
C SER A 283 25.80 -37.38 -76.12
N LYS A 284 24.55 -37.57 -76.58
CA LYS A 284 24.26 -38.24 -77.86
C LYS A 284 24.80 -37.47 -79.07
N THR A 285 24.72 -36.13 -79.01
CA THR A 285 25.23 -35.25 -80.08
C THR A 285 26.75 -35.34 -80.16
N ASP A 286 27.45 -35.25 -79.03
CA ASP A 286 28.91 -35.41 -78.96
C ASP A 286 29.37 -36.74 -79.57
N ARG A 287 28.68 -37.83 -79.23
CA ARG A 287 28.97 -39.15 -79.81
C ARG A 287 28.73 -39.22 -81.32
N THR A 288 27.74 -38.48 -81.83
CA THR A 288 27.48 -38.38 -83.27
C THR A 288 28.56 -37.58 -83.98
N ILE A 289 29.03 -36.48 -83.37
CA ILE A 289 30.15 -35.68 -83.87
C ILE A 289 31.43 -36.53 -83.94
N GLU A 290 31.71 -37.36 -82.93
CA GLU A 290 32.83 -38.29 -82.96
C GLU A 290 32.76 -39.26 -84.15
N LEU A 291 31.60 -39.86 -84.40
CA LEU A 291 31.38 -40.77 -85.53
C LEU A 291 31.58 -40.06 -86.89
N LEU A 292 30.99 -38.87 -87.05
CA LEU A 292 31.17 -38.07 -88.27
C LEU A 292 32.64 -37.69 -88.49
N ASN A 293 33.38 -37.36 -87.42
CA ASN A 293 34.80 -37.09 -87.52
C ASN A 293 35.62 -38.30 -88.01
N VAL A 294 35.25 -39.52 -87.61
CA VAL A 294 35.85 -40.75 -88.14
C VAL A 294 35.56 -40.88 -89.65
N GLU A 295 34.31 -40.66 -90.06
CA GLU A 295 33.89 -40.75 -91.45
C GLU A 295 34.57 -39.71 -92.35
N VAL A 296 34.69 -38.46 -91.88
CA VAL A 296 35.42 -37.39 -92.58
C VAL A 296 36.89 -37.76 -92.78
N ARG A 297 37.57 -38.31 -91.75
CA ARG A 297 38.97 -38.79 -91.89
C ARG A 297 39.07 -39.88 -92.96
N GLN A 298 38.10 -40.78 -93.01
CA GLN A 298 38.08 -41.88 -93.97
C GLN A 298 37.84 -41.40 -95.40
N LEU A 299 36.93 -40.44 -95.60
CA LEU A 299 36.71 -39.79 -96.90
C LEU A 299 37.95 -39.01 -97.38
N GLN A 300 38.65 -38.31 -96.47
CA GLN A 300 39.92 -37.65 -96.79
C GLN A 300 40.97 -38.65 -97.26
N GLN A 301 41.08 -39.81 -96.61
CA GLN A 301 42.01 -40.87 -97.00
C GLN A 301 41.67 -41.45 -98.39
N ASN A 302 40.39 -41.68 -98.69
CA ASN A 302 39.92 -42.12 -100.00
C ASN A 302 40.21 -41.10 -101.11
N ALA A 303 40.09 -39.79 -100.82
CA ALA A 303 40.41 -38.74 -101.78
C ALA A 303 41.91 -38.70 -102.14
N ILE A 304 42.79 -38.95 -101.16
CA ILE A 304 44.24 -39.06 -101.37
C ILE A 304 44.56 -40.27 -102.26
N GLU A 305 43.94 -41.43 -102.02
CA GLU A 305 44.12 -42.59 -102.91
C GLU A 305 43.58 -42.35 -104.33
N GLY A 306 42.41 -41.72 -104.44
CA GLY A 306 41.79 -41.41 -105.73
C GLY A 306 42.60 -40.42 -106.58
N THR A 307 43.35 -39.49 -105.95
CA THR A 307 44.27 -38.60 -106.67
C THR A 307 45.56 -39.32 -107.08
N ARG A 308 46.09 -40.23 -106.25
CA ARG A 308 47.24 -41.07 -106.59
C ARG A 308 46.98 -41.99 -107.79
N LEU A 309 45.78 -42.58 -107.86
CA LEU A 309 45.36 -43.44 -108.98
C LEU A 309 45.18 -42.67 -110.29
N ARG A 310 44.65 -41.44 -110.24
CA ARG A 310 44.52 -40.57 -111.43
C ARG A 310 45.88 -40.23 -112.03
N ARG A 311 46.86 -39.87 -111.19
CA ARG A 311 48.22 -39.54 -111.63
C ARG A 311 48.90 -40.71 -112.37
N LYS A 312 48.71 -41.94 -111.87
CA LYS A 312 49.21 -43.16 -112.56
C LYS A 312 48.58 -43.39 -113.93
N ARG A 313 47.27 -43.11 -114.10
CA ARG A 313 46.58 -43.25 -115.40
C ARG A 313 47.03 -42.19 -116.40
N GLU A 314 47.32 -40.98 -115.96
CA GLU A 314 47.87 -39.91 -116.79
C GLU A 314 49.25 -40.30 -117.35
N GLU A 315 50.15 -40.80 -116.52
CA GLU A 315 51.47 -41.30 -116.94
C GLU A 315 51.35 -42.46 -117.95
N GLU A 316 50.31 -43.29 -117.83
CA GLU A 316 50.06 -44.42 -118.74
C GLU A 316 49.52 -43.97 -120.12
N LEU A 317 48.72 -42.90 -120.13
CA LEU A 317 48.21 -42.26 -121.35
C LEU A 317 49.33 -41.56 -122.13
N GLU A 318 50.24 -40.88 -121.43
CA GLU A 318 51.38 -40.19 -122.04
C GLU A 318 52.29 -41.16 -122.83
N ARG A 319 52.57 -42.35 -122.26
CA ARG A 319 53.33 -43.41 -122.96
C ARG A 319 52.63 -43.90 -124.24
N ARG A 320 51.30 -44.03 -124.22
CA ARG A 320 50.53 -44.46 -125.40
C ARG A 320 50.49 -43.41 -126.50
N GLU A 321 50.49 -42.12 -126.14
CA GLU A 321 50.62 -41.04 -127.13
C GLU A 321 51.98 -41.04 -127.83
N GLU A 322 53.07 -41.31 -127.10
CA GLU A 322 54.41 -41.44 -127.68
C GLU A 322 54.51 -42.64 -128.64
N GLU A 323 53.92 -43.78 -128.26
CA GLU A 323 53.82 -44.97 -129.13
C GLU A 323 53.05 -44.67 -130.43
N LEU A 324 51.93 -43.94 -130.35
CA LEU A 324 51.15 -43.55 -131.53
C LEU A 324 51.90 -42.60 -132.47
N LYS A 325 52.69 -41.66 -131.93
CA LYS A 325 53.54 -40.77 -132.75
C LYS A 325 54.62 -41.55 -133.50
N SER A 326 55.25 -42.52 -132.85
CA SER A 326 56.24 -43.40 -133.49
C SER A 326 55.62 -44.21 -134.64
N MET A 327 54.43 -44.76 -134.41
CA MET A 327 53.70 -45.54 -135.41
C MET A 327 53.25 -44.69 -136.61
N SER A 328 52.81 -43.45 -136.38
CA SER A 328 52.44 -42.52 -137.45
C SER A 328 53.63 -42.11 -138.32
N GLN A 329 54.83 -42.03 -137.75
CA GLN A 329 56.05 -41.71 -138.51
C GLN A 329 56.44 -42.88 -139.43
N GLN A 330 56.33 -44.11 -138.94
CA GLN A 330 56.55 -45.32 -139.76
C GLN A 330 55.59 -45.39 -140.96
N PHE A 331 54.31 -45.04 -140.77
CA PHE A 331 53.34 -44.98 -141.88
C PHE A 331 53.75 -43.98 -142.97
N LYS A 332 54.30 -42.82 -142.57
CA LYS A 332 54.76 -41.79 -143.51
C LYS A 332 55.89 -42.29 -144.41
N ASP A 333 56.87 -42.97 -143.82
CA ASP A 333 58.03 -43.50 -144.54
C ASP A 333 57.61 -44.61 -145.53
N THR A 334 56.63 -45.45 -145.18
CA THR A 334 56.09 -46.47 -146.10
C THR A 334 55.30 -45.89 -147.28
N LEU A 335 54.60 -44.78 -147.08
CA LEU A 335 53.87 -44.07 -148.15
C LEU A 335 54.83 -43.48 -149.19
N GLU A 336 55.99 -43.00 -148.75
CA GLU A 336 57.01 -42.41 -149.61
C GLU A 336 57.75 -43.48 -150.44
N GLN A 337 57.94 -44.67 -149.87
CA GLN A 337 58.45 -45.84 -150.60
C GLN A 337 57.49 -46.30 -151.72
N LEU A 338 56.18 -46.29 -151.45
CA LEU A 338 55.16 -46.64 -152.45
C LEU A 338 55.15 -45.66 -153.63
N LYS A 339 55.28 -44.36 -153.36
CA LYS A 339 55.33 -43.31 -154.39
C LYS A 339 56.49 -43.47 -155.37
N ASN A 340 57.66 -43.88 -154.87
CA ASN A 340 58.83 -44.14 -155.70
C ASN A 340 58.71 -45.44 -156.52
N ALA A 341 58.00 -46.45 -156.00
CA ALA A 341 57.71 -47.67 -156.74
C ALA A 341 56.71 -47.41 -157.89
N GLU A 342 55.73 -46.54 -157.68
CA GLU A 342 54.71 -46.17 -158.67
C GLU A 342 55.32 -45.43 -159.88
N ALA A 343 56.25 -44.51 -159.65
CA ALA A 343 56.99 -43.84 -160.73
C ALA A 343 57.84 -44.81 -161.58
N SER A 344 58.45 -45.83 -160.94
CA SER A 344 59.24 -46.85 -161.65
C SER A 344 58.41 -47.81 -162.50
N ILE A 345 57.11 -47.94 -162.23
CA ILE A 345 56.18 -48.75 -163.03
C ILE A 345 55.78 -47.98 -164.29
N GLN A 346 55.54 -46.67 -164.16
CA GLN A 346 55.12 -45.80 -165.25
C GLN A 346 56.20 -45.69 -166.35
N ASP A 347 57.48 -45.61 -165.97
CA ASP A 347 58.60 -45.59 -166.92
C ASP A 347 58.74 -46.90 -167.73
N ARG A 348 58.35 -48.05 -167.15
CA ARG A 348 58.38 -49.36 -167.82
C ARG A 348 57.20 -49.58 -168.77
N GLU A 349 56.05 -48.97 -168.51
CA GLU A 349 54.88 -49.02 -169.39
C GLU A 349 55.09 -48.24 -170.69
N GLU A 350 55.80 -47.10 -170.64
CA GLU A 350 56.13 -46.34 -171.85
C GLU A 350 57.19 -47.04 -172.71
N GLU A 351 58.17 -47.70 -172.10
CA GLU A 351 59.20 -48.49 -172.80
C GLU A 351 58.59 -49.69 -173.54
N ALA A 352 57.58 -50.34 -172.93
CA ALA A 352 56.80 -51.41 -173.56
C ALA A 352 56.00 -50.92 -174.78
N SER A 353 55.43 -49.71 -174.72
CA SER A 353 54.67 -49.13 -175.84
C SER A 353 55.55 -48.87 -177.07
N ARG A 354 56.79 -48.39 -176.89
CA ARG A 354 57.73 -48.16 -178.00
C ARG A 354 58.20 -49.46 -178.66
N LEU A 355 58.35 -50.53 -177.88
CA LEU A 355 58.69 -51.86 -178.41
C LEU A 355 57.55 -52.48 -179.22
N GLN A 356 56.30 -52.17 -178.87
CA GLN A 356 55.12 -52.69 -179.57
C GLN A 356 54.93 -52.04 -180.96
N GLU A 357 55.25 -50.75 -181.11
CA GLU A 357 55.25 -50.08 -182.42
C GLU A 357 56.36 -50.59 -183.34
N ALA A 358 57.57 -50.79 -182.81
CA ALA A 358 58.71 -51.32 -183.59
C ALA A 358 58.46 -52.74 -184.13
N MET A 359 57.67 -53.56 -183.41
CA MET A 359 57.27 -54.88 -183.93
C MET A 359 56.30 -54.76 -185.11
N LYS A 360 55.41 -53.78 -185.12
CA LYS A 360 54.43 -53.57 -186.19
C LYS A 360 55.11 -53.19 -187.51
N GLU A 361 56.11 -52.30 -187.46
CA GLU A 361 56.93 -51.95 -188.63
C GLU A 361 57.67 -53.16 -189.20
N LYS A 362 58.16 -54.06 -188.34
CA LYS A 362 58.87 -55.29 -188.77
C LYS A 362 57.95 -56.34 -189.37
N GLU A 363 56.70 -56.42 -188.92
CA GLU A 363 55.71 -57.38 -189.41
C GLU A 363 55.14 -56.98 -190.78
N GLU A 364 55.01 -55.67 -191.04
CA GLU A 364 54.65 -55.14 -192.37
C GLU A 364 55.79 -55.30 -193.40
N GLU A 365 57.04 -55.10 -192.97
CA GLU A 365 58.24 -55.30 -193.81
C GLU A 365 58.42 -56.78 -194.21
N ALA A 366 58.17 -57.71 -193.27
CA ALA A 366 58.22 -59.14 -193.51
C ALA A 366 57.12 -59.62 -194.48
N SER A 367 55.95 -59.00 -194.45
CA SER A 367 54.79 -59.51 -195.17
C SER A 367 54.91 -59.44 -196.68
N ARG A 368 55.66 -58.51 -197.28
CA ARG A 368 55.55 -58.33 -198.74
C ARG A 368 56.83 -58.27 -199.54
N LEU A 369 57.96 -58.37 -198.83
CA LEU A 369 59.07 -59.22 -199.29
C LEU A 369 58.56 -60.65 -199.65
N GLN A 370 57.50 -61.13 -199.00
CA GLN A 370 56.87 -62.41 -199.31
C GLN A 370 56.05 -62.40 -200.63
N GLU A 371 55.50 -61.26 -201.05
CA GLU A 371 54.86 -61.13 -202.39
C GLU A 371 55.92 -61.03 -203.49
N ALA A 372 57.03 -60.34 -203.26
CA ALA A 372 58.13 -60.24 -204.22
C ALA A 372 58.81 -61.59 -204.51
N MET A 373 58.78 -62.54 -203.56
CA MET A 373 59.32 -63.88 -203.79
C MET A 373 58.40 -64.79 -204.62
N LYS A 374 57.08 -64.54 -204.65
CA LYS A 374 56.14 -65.50 -205.23
C LYS A 374 55.97 -65.41 -206.75
N GLU A 375 56.21 -64.26 -207.37
CA GLU A 375 56.03 -64.15 -208.84
C GLU A 375 57.33 -64.05 -209.63
N LYS A 376 58.48 -63.99 -208.96
CA LYS A 376 59.75 -64.42 -209.57
C LYS A 376 59.85 -65.94 -209.75
N GLU A 377 58.95 -66.73 -209.16
CA GLU A 377 58.90 -68.18 -209.36
C GLU A 377 58.16 -68.61 -210.65
N GLU A 378 57.33 -67.75 -211.26
CA GLU A 378 56.62 -68.09 -212.51
C GLU A 378 57.25 -67.48 -213.78
N GLU A 379 58.48 -66.95 -213.65
CA GLU A 379 59.36 -66.62 -214.77
C GLU A 379 60.14 -67.87 -215.30
N ALA A 380 59.94 -69.06 -214.73
CA ALA A 380 60.83 -70.22 -214.94
C ALA A 380 60.19 -71.53 -215.42
N SER A 381 58.94 -71.58 -215.91
CA SER A 381 58.31 -72.87 -216.30
C SER A 381 57.45 -72.97 -217.57
N ARG A 382 57.47 -72.04 -218.53
CA ARG A 382 57.22 -72.34 -219.98
C ARG A 382 57.40 -71.17 -220.94
#